data_AF-A0A2U8IAZ3-F1
#
_entry.id   AF-A0A2U8IAZ3-F1
#
_cell.length_a   1.000
_cell.length_b   1.000
_cell.length_c   1.000
_cell.angle_alpha   90.00
_cell.angle_beta   90.00
_cell.angle_gamma   90.00
#
_symmetry.space_group_name_H-M   'P 1'
#
loop_
_entity.id
_entity.type
_entity.pdbx_description
1 polymer ?
#
loop_
_entity_poly.entity_id
_entity_poly.type
_entity_poly.pdbx_seq_one_letter_code
_entity_poly.pdbx_strand_id
1 'polypeptide(L)' 'MTVFDPTQFAALRKVFPELTDAQFETAILFAVGFPRKEIAGLRVVSLSCIEHTLNIVKKNLALLA' A
#
# COMPACT_ATOMS: atom_id res chain seq x y z
N MET A 1 13.31 4.20 15.65
CA MET A 1 12.51 4.25 14.41
C MET A 1 12.80 3.00 13.62
N THR A 2 11.84 2.09 13.49
CA THR A 2 11.97 0.93 12.59
C THR A 2 11.76 1.42 11.17
N VAL A 3 12.80 1.34 10.34
CA VAL A 3 12.71 1.65 8.92
C VAL A 3 11.81 0.58 8.29
N PHE A 4 10.70 1.00 7.70
CA PHE A 4 9.86 0.10 6.91
C PHE A 4 10.66 -0.28 5.65
N ASP A 5 11.06 -1.54 5.56
CA ASP A 5 11.78 -2.07 4.41
C ASP A 5 10.81 -2.92 3.56
N PRO A 6 10.35 -2.40 2.41
CA PRO A 6 9.40 -3.11 1.55
C PRO A 6 9.98 -4.40 0.97
N THR A 7 11.31 -4.57 0.95
CA THR A 7 11.95 -5.81 0.48
C THR A 7 11.66 -7.00 1.40
N GLN A 8 11.36 -6.75 2.68
CA GLN A 8 10.97 -7.78 3.64
C GLN A 8 9.63 -8.44 3.28
N PHE A 9 8.82 -7.77 2.46
CA PHE A 9 7.53 -8.27 2.00
C PHE A 9 7.54 -8.76 0.55
N ALA A 10 8.73 -8.99 -0.03
CA ALA A 10 8.88 -9.48 -1.40
C ALA A 10 8.12 -10.80 -1.67
N ALA A 11 7.96 -11.65 -0.64
CA ALA A 11 7.17 -12.88 -0.75
C ALA A 11 5.66 -12.58 -0.84
N LEU A 12 5.14 -11.65 -0.03
CA LEU A 12 3.74 -11.24 -0.06
C LEU A 12 3.37 -10.58 -1.40
N ARG A 13 4.35 -9.95 -2.05
CA ARG A 13 4.15 -9.37 -3.37
C ARG A 13 3.79 -10.40 -4.44
N LYS A 14 4.29 -11.65 -4.31
CA LYS A 14 3.90 -12.75 -5.20
C LYS A 14 2.45 -13.18 -5.01
N VAL A 15 1.85 -12.87 -3.86
CA VAL A 15 0.45 -13.19 -3.54
C VAL A 15 -0.52 -12.19 -4.16
N PHE A 16 -0.07 -10.96 -4.43
CA PHE A 16 -0.88 -9.88 -4.98
C PHE A 16 -0.30 -9.36 -6.31
N PRO A 17 -0.19 -10.20 -7.36
CA PRO A 17 0.33 -9.78 -8.66
C PRO A 17 -0.50 -8.67 -9.33
N GLU A 18 -1.76 -8.50 -8.95
CA GLU A 18 -2.66 -7.45 -9.41
C GLU A 18 -2.35 -6.04 -8.84
N LEU A 19 -1.41 -5.94 -7.91
CA LEU A 19 -0.98 -4.68 -7.32
C LEU A 19 0.39 -4.26 -7.85
N THR A 20 0.52 -2.99 -8.23
CA THR A 20 1.83 -2.40 -8.54
C THR A 20 2.68 -2.23 -7.28
N ASP A 21 4.00 -2.02 -7.42
CA ASP A 21 4.92 -1.69 -6.31
C ASP A 21 4.30 -0.66 -5.36
N ALA A 22 3.84 0.43 -5.97
CA ALA A 22 3.35 1.58 -5.26
C ALA A 22 2.03 1.30 -4.54
N GLN A 23 1.16 0.49 -5.14
CA GLN A 23 -0.11 0.09 -4.55
C GLN A 23 0.09 -0.87 -3.38
N PHE A 24 0.99 -1.85 -3.55
CA PHE A 24 1.31 -2.84 -2.54
C PHE A 24 1.94 -2.21 -1.29
N GLU A 25 2.93 -1.35 -1.46
CA GLU A 25 3.56 -0.63 -0.34
C GLU A 25 2.54 0.25 0.40
N THR A 26 1.66 0.96 -0.33
CA THR A 26 0.61 1.79 0.30
C THR A 26 -0.38 0.92 1.07
N ALA A 27 -0.75 -0.24 0.52
CA ALA A 27 -1.65 -1.19 1.14
C ALA A 27 -1.06 -1.78 2.42
N ILE A 28 0.22 -2.17 2.42
CA ILE A 28 0.90 -2.70 3.60
C ILE A 28 1.01 -1.63 4.69
N LEU A 29 1.48 -0.42 4.36
CA LEU A 29 1.58 0.65 5.34
C LEU A 29 0.22 0.95 5.98
N PHE A 30 -0.85 0.95 5.17
CA PHE A 30 -2.21 1.10 5.67
C PHE A 30 -2.64 -0.09 6.55
N ALA A 31 -2.35 -1.33 6.14
CA ALA A 31 -2.71 -2.54 6.89
C ALA A 31 -1.96 -2.67 8.23
N VAL A 32 -0.72 -2.19 8.30
CA VAL A 32 0.09 -2.14 9.54
C VAL A 32 -0.41 -1.04 10.50
N GLY A 33 -1.29 -0.16 10.04
CA GLY A 33 -1.97 0.84 10.87
C GLY A 33 -1.40 2.25 10.76
N PHE A 34 -0.52 2.53 9.77
CA PHE A 34 -0.07 3.90 9.55
C PHE A 34 -1.23 4.78 9.07
N PRO A 35 -1.39 6.00 9.62
CA PRO A 35 -2.41 6.92 9.17
C PRO A 35 -2.09 7.43 7.76
N ARG A 36 -3.11 7.65 6.93
CA ARG A 36 -2.96 8.06 5.52
C ARG A 36 -2.07 9.30 5.31
N LYS A 37 -2.07 10.23 6.27
CA LYS A 37 -1.20 11.42 6.28
C LYS A 37 0.28 11.07 6.44
N GLU A 38 0.61 10.12 7.30
CA GLU A 38 1.98 9.65 7.46
C GLU A 38 2.43 8.85 6.25
N ILE A 39 1.55 8.01 5.69
CA ILE A 39 1.85 7.28 4.45
C ILE A 39 2.15 8.25 3.30
N ALA A 40 1.36 9.31 3.16
CA ALA A 40 1.59 10.37 2.18
C ALA A 40 2.97 11.03 2.35
N GLY A 41 3.38 11.29 3.60
CA GLY A 41 4.71 11.80 3.93
C GLY A 41 5.83 10.81 3.60
N LEU A 42 5.68 9.54 4.00
CA LEU A 42 6.65 8.47 3.75
C LEU A 42 6.85 8.19 2.25
N ARG A 43 5.78 8.31 1.47
CA ARG A 43 5.79 8.05 0.03
C ARG A 43 6.02 9.29 -0.82
N VAL A 44 6.11 10.48 -0.20
CA VAL A 44 6.30 11.77 -0.88
C VAL A 44 5.22 12.01 -1.95
N VAL A 45 3.97 11.68 -1.64
CA VAL A 45 2.81 11.87 -2.52
C VAL A 45 1.69 12.62 -1.81
N SER A 46 0.71 13.13 -2.56
CA SER A 46 -0.44 13.79 -1.96
C SER A 46 -1.35 12.79 -1.22
N LEU A 47 -2.06 13.28 -0.20
CA LEU A 47 -3.07 12.48 0.50
C LEU A 47 -4.18 11.98 -0.45
N SER A 48 -4.57 12.80 -1.43
CA SER A 48 -5.52 12.41 -2.47
C SER A 48 -5.01 11.24 -3.32
N CYS A 49 -3.71 11.17 -3.59
CA CYS A 49 -3.09 10.05 -4.29
C CYS A 49 -3.15 8.77 -3.45
N ILE A 50 -2.90 8.85 -2.14
CA ILE A 50 -3.05 7.71 -1.22
C ILE A 50 -4.49 7.19 -1.18
N GLU A 51 -5.48 8.08 -1.06
CA GLU A 51 -6.89 7.69 -1.06
C GLU A 51 -7.32 7.03 -2.38
N HIS A 52 -6.88 7.60 -3.50
CA HIS A 52 -7.14 7.02 -4.82
C HIS A 52 -6.50 5.64 -4.96
N THR A 53 -5.25 5.49 -4.50
CA THR A 53 -4.51 4.23 -4.53
C THR A 53 -5.20 3.17 -3.68
N LEU A 54 -5.61 3.50 -2.46
CA LEU A 54 -6.34 2.57 -1.58
C LEU A 54 -7.69 2.14 -2.18
N ASN A 55 -8.37 3.03 -2.90
CA ASN A 55 -9.60 2.68 -3.60
C ASN A 55 -9.35 1.70 -4.76
N ILE A 56 -8.27 1.89 -5.53
CA ILE A 56 -7.87 0.94 -6.58
C ILE A 56 -7.47 -0.40 -5.97
N VAL A 57 -6.63 -0.40 -4.93
CA VAL A 57 -6.23 -1.60 -4.19
C VAL A 57 -7.46 -2.36 -3.72
N LYS A 58 -8.43 -1.66 -3.10
CA LYS A 58 -9.68 -2.26 -2.64
C LYS A 58 -10.45 -2.91 -3.78
N LYS A 59 -10.53 -2.29 -4.96
CA LYS A 59 -11.20 -2.87 -6.13
C LYS A 59 -10.46 -4.09 -6.69
N ASN A 60 -9.15 -4.03 -6.76
CA ASN A 60 -8.32 -5.12 -7.29
C ASN A 60 -8.35 -6.35 -6.37
N LEU A 61 -8.33 -6.12 -5.05
CA LEU A 61 -8.41 -7.19 -4.05
C LEU A 61 -9.85 -7.72 -3.84
N ALA A 62 -10.88 -6.92 -4.13
CA ALA A 62 -12.28 -7.30 -3.96
C ALA A 62 -12.86 -8.13 -5.14
N LEU A 63 -12.03 -8.87 -5.88
CA LEU A 63 -12.47 -9.83 -6.91
C LEU A 63 -12.75 -11.25 -6.35
N LEU A 64 -13.16 -11.34 -5.08
CA LEU A 64 -13.81 -12.53 -4.50
C LEU A 64 -14.97 -12.08 -3.62
N ALA A 65 -16.05 -11.61 -4.26
CA ALA A 65 -17.39 -11.56 -3.68
C ALA A 65 -18.35 -12.25 -4.66
#